data_AF-A0AAW2UVZ6-F1
#
_entry.id   AF-A0AAW2UVZ6-F1
#
_cell.length_a   1.000
_cell.length_b   1.000
_cell.length_c   1.000
_cell.angle_alpha   90.00
_cell.angle_beta   90.00
_cell.angle_gamma   90.00
#
_symmetry.space_group_name_H-M   'P 1'
#
loop_
_entity.id
_entity.type
_entity.pdbx_description
1 polymer ?
#
loop_
_entity_poly.entity_id
_entity_poly.type
_entity_poly.pdbx_seq_one_letter_code
_entity_poly.pdbx_strand_id
1 'polypeptide(L)'
;MTNSLVAVMDKAEAGRNIVFSVGTHLPGNLDAETKESIDSTCHDAYENMMSNLMQCMGFIKRGRHSSLINYLSSTSWSDCEDALAEFGISLPQVEEFGKEMQRLSSIMLSVAHRKP
;
A
#
# COMPACT_ATOMS: atom_id res chain seq x y z
N MET A 1 -14.90 -12.38 -2.57
CA MET A 1 -13.53 -11.98 -2.93
C MET A 1 -13.54 -10.75 -3.82
N THR A 2 -14.29 -10.71 -4.93
CA THR A 2 -14.46 -9.49 -5.74
C THR A 2 -14.93 -8.29 -4.91
N ASN A 3 -16.04 -8.41 -4.17
CA ASN A 3 -16.54 -7.32 -3.32
C ASN A 3 -15.54 -6.89 -2.24
N SER A 4 -14.80 -7.84 -1.68
CA SER A 4 -13.75 -7.56 -0.69
C SER A 4 -12.62 -6.76 -1.32
N LEU A 5 -12.14 -7.17 -2.50
CA LEU A 5 -11.07 -6.47 -3.19
C LEU A 5 -11.49 -5.08 -3.67
N VAL A 6 -12.73 -4.91 -4.13
CA VAL A 6 -13.30 -3.57 -4.42
C VAL A 6 -13.23 -2.69 -3.18
N ALA A 7 -13.70 -3.17 -2.03
CA ALA A 7 -13.66 -2.40 -0.79
C ALA A 7 -12.22 -2.05 -0.34
N VAL A 8 -11.24 -2.92 -0.62
CA VAL A 8 -9.82 -2.62 -0.36
C VAL A 8 -9.30 -1.55 -1.32
N MET A 9 -9.64 -1.62 -2.61
CA MET A 9 -9.28 -0.58 -3.58
C MET A 9 -9.90 0.77 -3.20
N ASP A 10 -11.17 0.80 -2.78
CA ASP A 10 -11.83 2.03 -2.33
C ASP A 10 -11.13 2.63 -1.10
N LYS A 11 -10.69 1.78 -0.16
CA LYS A 11 -9.90 2.18 1.01
C LYS A 11 -8.52 2.72 0.62
N ALA A 12 -7.83 2.03 -0.28
CA ALA A 12 -6.54 2.46 -0.79
C ALA A 12 -6.64 3.83 -1.49
N GLU A 13 -7.63 4.00 -2.37
CA GLU A 13 -7.90 5.27 -3.07
C GLU A 13 -8.25 6.39 -2.10
N ALA A 14 -9.04 6.12 -1.06
CA ALA A 14 -9.34 7.10 -0.02
C ALA A 14 -8.07 7.54 0.76
N GLY A 15 -7.07 6.66 0.88
CA GLY A 15 -5.78 6.95 1.49
C GLY A 15 -4.81 7.71 0.59
N ARG A 16 -5.13 7.92 -0.70
CA ARG A 16 -4.26 8.61 -1.66
C ARG A 16 -3.77 9.96 -1.12
N ASN A 17 -4.65 10.78 -0.56
CA ASN A 17 -4.25 12.10 -0.05
C ASN A 17 -3.24 12.03 1.11
N ILE A 18 -3.21 10.92 1.87
CA ILE A 18 -2.21 10.71 2.92
C ILE A 18 -0.82 10.58 2.29
N VAL A 19 -0.72 9.83 1.20
CA VAL A 19 0.51 9.61 0.44
C VAL A 19 0.99 10.91 -0.20
N PHE A 20 0.12 11.58 -0.93
CA PHE A 20 0.44 12.80 -1.67
C PHE A 20 0.67 14.03 -0.77
N SER A 21 0.48 13.89 0.55
CA SER A 21 0.81 14.93 1.53
C SER A 21 2.06 14.65 2.35
N VAL A 22 2.73 13.50 2.16
CA VAL A 22 3.94 13.13 2.92
C VAL A 22 4.98 14.24 2.84
N GLY A 23 5.35 14.71 1.64
CA GLY A 23 6.31 15.79 1.45
C GLY A 23 6.00 17.07 2.24
N THR A 24 4.72 17.40 2.45
CA THR A 24 4.30 18.59 3.22
C THR A 24 4.46 18.45 4.73
N HIS A 25 4.56 17.21 5.22
CA HIS A 25 4.71 16.87 6.62
C HIS A 25 6.15 16.51 7.00
N LEU A 26 7.08 16.52 6.04
CA LEU A 26 8.48 16.24 6.31
C LEU A 26 9.14 17.38 7.09
N PRO A 27 10.06 17.05 8.03
CA PRO A 27 10.79 18.04 8.81
C PRO A 27 11.54 19.06 7.94
N GLY A 28 11.46 20.33 8.34
CA GLY A 28 12.09 21.43 7.59
C GLY A 28 13.60 21.33 7.46
N ASN A 29 14.27 20.64 8.40
CA ASN A 29 15.72 20.48 8.50
C ASN A 29 16.31 19.38 7.58
N LEU A 30 15.47 18.61 6.88
CA LEU A 30 15.95 17.72 5.83
C LEU A 30 16.34 18.54 4.60
N ASP A 31 17.39 18.12 3.91
CA ASP A 31 17.73 18.67 2.60
C ASP A 31 16.66 18.31 1.55
N ALA A 32 16.71 19.01 0.41
CA ALA A 32 15.70 18.85 -0.63
C ALA A 32 15.73 17.46 -1.28
N GLU A 33 16.91 16.87 -1.43
CA GLU A 33 17.10 15.56 -2.06
C GLU A 33 16.50 14.45 -1.20
N THR A 34 16.73 14.49 0.12
CA THR A 34 16.13 13.58 1.09
C THR A 34 14.60 13.70 1.08
N LYS A 35 14.06 14.92 1.04
CA LYS A 35 12.60 15.13 0.98
C LYS A 35 12.00 14.54 -0.29
N GLU A 36 12.62 14.79 -1.44
CA GLU A 36 12.20 14.25 -2.73
C GLU A 36 12.28 12.72 -2.75
N SER A 37 13.35 12.14 -2.19
CA SER A 37 13.52 10.69 -2.11
C SER A 37 12.44 10.02 -1.25
N ILE A 38 12.11 10.56 -0.09
CA ILE A 38 11.04 10.04 0.78
C ILE A 38 9.69 10.16 0.07
N ASP A 39 9.38 11.33 -0.49
CA ASP A 39 8.10 11.60 -1.16
C ASP A 39 7.91 10.70 -2.39
N SER A 40 8.94 10.55 -3.22
CA SER A 40 8.94 9.62 -4.37
C SER A 40 8.76 8.18 -3.94
N THR A 41 9.47 7.73 -2.89
CA THR A 41 9.35 6.35 -2.40
C THR A 41 7.94 6.05 -1.91
N CYS A 42 7.32 6.99 -1.21
CA CYS A 42 5.93 6.85 -0.78
C CYS A 42 4.95 6.84 -1.94
N HIS A 43 5.14 7.68 -2.97
CA HIS A 43 4.35 7.63 -4.19
C HIS A 43 4.50 6.30 -4.94
N ASP A 44 5.73 5.82 -5.13
CA ASP A 44 6.01 4.57 -5.82
C ASP A 44 5.41 3.37 -5.08
N ALA A 45 5.52 3.34 -3.75
CA ALA A 45 4.88 2.33 -2.91
C ALA A 45 3.36 2.31 -3.12
N TYR A 46 2.72 3.49 -3.22
CA TYR A 46 1.28 3.60 -3.44
C TYR A 46 0.87 3.09 -4.82
N GLU A 47 1.57 3.53 -5.87
CA GLU A 47 1.28 3.12 -7.25
C GLU A 47 1.50 1.61 -7.44
N ASN A 48 2.55 1.06 -6.83
CA ASN A 48 2.80 -0.38 -6.83
C ASN A 48 1.68 -1.16 -6.12
N MET A 49 1.24 -0.68 -4.96
CA MET A 49 0.12 -1.25 -4.23
C MET A 49 -1.17 -1.23 -5.05
N MET A 50 -1.52 -0.09 -5.66
CA MET A 50 -2.72 0.05 -6.49
C MET A 50 -2.65 -0.83 -7.74
N SER A 51 -1.50 -0.88 -8.40
CA SER A 51 -1.25 -1.79 -9.53
C SER A 51 -1.44 -3.25 -9.13
N ASN A 52 -0.93 -3.66 -7.96
CA ASN A 52 -1.08 -5.02 -7.44
C ASN A 52 -2.54 -5.36 -7.14
N LEU A 53 -3.29 -4.44 -6.53
CA LEU A 53 -4.74 -4.61 -6.28
C LEU A 53 -5.53 -4.75 -7.58
N MET A 54 -5.22 -3.94 -8.61
CA MET A 54 -5.84 -4.07 -9.93
C MET A 54 -5.54 -5.42 -10.60
N GLN A 55 -4.30 -5.91 -10.48
CA GLN A 55 -3.92 -7.22 -11.01
C GLN A 55 -4.64 -8.35 -10.27
N CYS A 56 -4.78 -8.26 -8.94
CA CYS A 56 -5.58 -9.18 -8.13
C CYS A 56 -7.02 -9.27 -8.64
N MET A 57 -7.62 -8.15 -9.04
CA MET A 57 -8.98 -8.12 -9.60
C MET A 57 -9.05 -8.88 -10.91
N GLY A 58 -8.04 -8.71 -11.77
CA GLY A 58 -7.88 -9.47 -13.01
C GLY A 58 -7.77 -10.98 -12.76
N PHE A 59 -7.01 -11.39 -11.75
CA PHE A 59 -6.84 -12.81 -11.40
C PHE A 59 -8.12 -13.43 -10.85
N ILE A 60 -8.87 -12.72 -10.00
CA ILE A 60 -10.17 -13.18 -9.50
C ILE A 60 -11.14 -13.40 -10.67
N LYS A 61 -11.22 -12.45 -11.62
CA LYS A 61 -12.11 -12.54 -12.78
C LYS A 61 -11.75 -13.70 -13.72
N ARG A 62 -10.47 -14.09 -13.77
CA ARG A 62 -9.94 -15.16 -14.64
C ARG A 62 -9.75 -16.50 -13.93
N GLY A 63 -10.09 -16.63 -12.65
CA GLY A 63 -9.91 -17.86 -11.85
C GLY A 63 -8.45 -18.26 -11.59
N ARG A 64 -7.50 -17.31 -11.65
CA ARG A 64 -6.05 -17.59 -11.50
C ARG A 64 -5.58 -17.39 -10.05
N HIS A 65 -5.94 -18.31 -9.17
CA HIS A 65 -5.75 -18.16 -7.71
C HIS A 65 -4.29 -18.19 -7.23
N SER A 66 -3.39 -18.89 -7.90
CA SER A 66 -1.95 -18.89 -7.53
C SER A 66 -1.30 -17.53 -7.72
N SER A 67 -1.61 -16.84 -8.83
CA SER A 67 -1.13 -15.47 -9.08
C SER A 67 -1.75 -14.46 -8.11
N LEU A 68 -2.98 -14.69 -7.67
CA LEU A 68 -3.64 -13.83 -6.68
C LEU A 68 -2.86 -13.76 -5.36
N ILE A 69 -2.38 -14.90 -4.85
CA ILE A 69 -1.65 -14.95 -3.57
C ILE A 69 -0.37 -14.11 -3.63
N ASN A 70 0.43 -14.27 -4.69
CA ASN A 70 1.69 -13.55 -4.85
C ASN A 70 1.50 -12.02 -4.87
N TYR A 71 0.45 -11.55 -5.55
CA TYR A 71 0.19 -10.12 -5.67
C TYR A 71 -0.46 -9.52 -4.42
N LEU A 72 -1.28 -10.31 -3.71
CA LEU A 72 -1.82 -9.90 -2.42
C LEU A 72 -0.71 -9.79 -1.37
N SER A 73 0.31 -10.66 -1.40
CA SER A 73 1.46 -10.57 -0.50
C SER A 73 2.41 -9.42 -0.83
N SER A 74 2.45 -8.97 -2.09
CA SER A 74 3.24 -7.81 -2.52
C SER A 74 2.48 -6.49 -2.42
N THR A 75 1.22 -6.51 -1.95
CA THR A 75 0.45 -5.30 -1.64
C THR A 75 0.95 -4.77 -0.29
N SER A 76 2.14 -4.16 -0.31
CA SER A 76 2.86 -3.65 0.85
C SER A 76 2.93 -2.12 0.82
N TRP A 77 2.88 -1.53 2.01
CA TRP A 77 3.14 -0.11 2.26
C TRP A 77 4.50 0.13 2.96
N SER A 78 5.22 -0.95 3.24
CA SER A 78 6.45 -0.96 4.04
C SER A 78 7.52 0.00 3.51
N ASP A 79 7.68 0.12 2.20
CA ASP A 79 8.76 0.93 1.62
C ASP A 79 8.63 2.41 2.00
N CYS A 80 7.41 2.94 2.12
CA CYS A 80 7.18 4.30 2.61
C CYS A 80 7.46 4.42 4.12
N GLU A 81 7.01 3.44 4.91
CA GLU A 81 7.24 3.40 6.36
C GLU A 81 8.73 3.28 6.69
N ASP A 82 9.45 2.44 5.96
CA ASP A 82 10.89 2.21 6.09
C ASP A 82 11.67 3.47 5.69
N ALA A 83 11.29 4.13 4.59
CA ALA A 83 11.89 5.41 4.18
C ALA A 83 11.70 6.49 5.24
N LEU A 84 10.52 6.60 5.87
CA LEU A 84 10.30 7.54 6.96
C LEU A 84 11.11 7.16 8.22
N ALA A 85 11.13 5.87 8.56
CA ALA A 85 11.82 5.35 9.74
C ALA A 85 13.34 5.52 9.66
N GLU A 86 13.94 5.41 8.47
CA GLU A 86 15.37 5.63 8.24
C GLU A 86 15.83 7.03 8.73
N PHE A 87 14.95 8.03 8.61
CA PHE A 87 15.21 9.39 9.08
C PHE A 87 14.59 9.72 10.44
N GLY A 88 14.06 8.71 11.14
CA GLY A 88 13.40 8.88 12.45
C GLY A 88 12.11 9.71 12.37
N ILE A 89 11.44 9.72 11.22
CA ILE A 89 10.20 10.44 10.98
C ILE A 89 9.04 9.49 11.26
N SER A 90 8.10 9.94 12.10
CA SER A 90 6.84 9.24 12.33
C SER A 90 5.69 10.13 11.87
N LEU A 91 4.89 9.61 10.94
CA LEU A 91 3.67 10.25 10.45
C LEU A 91 2.50 9.32 10.79
N PRO A 92 1.75 9.58 11.87
CA PRO A 92 0.71 8.67 12.36
C PRO A 92 -0.32 8.28 11.28
N GLN A 93 -0.69 9.22 10.42
CA GLN A 93 -1.61 8.97 9.30
C GLN A 93 -1.07 7.96 8.28
N VAL A 94 0.25 7.94 8.06
CA VAL A 94 0.92 7.01 7.14
C VAL A 94 0.98 5.62 7.77
N GLU A 95 1.32 5.54 9.06
CA GLU A 95 1.37 4.28 9.81
C GLU A 95 -0.03 3.65 9.97
N GLU A 96 -1.06 4.45 10.25
CA GLU A 96 -2.44 3.98 10.34
C GLU A 96 -2.94 3.44 8.99
N PHE A 97 -2.60 4.14 7.90
CA PHE A 97 -2.90 3.68 6.55
C PHE A 97 -2.19 2.36 6.23
N GLY A 98 -0.90 2.24 6.52
CA GLY A 98 -0.13 1.02 6.33
C GLY A 98 -0.70 -0.17 7.10
N LYS A 99 -1.02 0.01 8.38
CA LYS A 99 -1.66 -1.01 9.22
C LYS A 99 -3.00 -1.47 8.66
N GLU A 100 -3.84 -0.55 8.20
CA GLU A 100 -5.14 -0.89 7.62
C GLU A 100 -4.96 -1.68 6.31
N MET A 101 -4.04 -1.25 5.44
CA MET A 101 -3.75 -1.96 4.18
C MET A 101 -3.18 -3.35 4.42
N GLN A 102 -2.27 -3.51 5.37
CA GLN A 102 -1.71 -4.81 5.76
C GLN A 102 -2.78 -5.74 6.36
N ARG A 103 -3.69 -5.20 7.19
CA ARG A 103 -4.82 -5.97 7.75
C ARG A 103 -5.72 -6.48 6.64
N LEU A 104 -6.05 -5.61 5.67
CA LEU A 104 -6.91 -5.95 4.54
C LEU A 104 -6.26 -6.97 3.61
N SER A 105 -4.97 -6.81 3.27
CA SER A 105 -4.23 -7.78 2.45
C SER A 105 -4.14 -9.14 3.12
N SER A 106 -3.90 -9.18 4.43
CA SER A 106 -3.87 -10.41 5.24
C SER A 106 -5.21 -11.15 5.25
N ILE A 107 -6.33 -10.42 5.37
CA ILE A 107 -7.67 -10.99 5.26
C ILE A 107 -7.89 -11.59 3.87
N MET A 108 -7.52 -10.86 2.81
CA MET A 108 -7.67 -11.34 1.44
C MET A 108 -6.82 -12.58 1.16
N LEU A 109 -5.58 -12.63 1.64
CA LEU A 109 -4.71 -13.80 1.57
C LEU A 109 -5.35 -15.00 2.26
N SER A 110 -5.87 -14.81 3.47
CA SER A 110 -6.55 -15.86 4.22
C SER A 110 -7.76 -16.44 3.46
N VAL A 111 -8.52 -15.59 2.78
CA VAL A 111 -9.65 -16.02 1.94
C VAL A 111 -9.15 -16.71 0.66
N ALA A 112 -8.06 -16.23 0.06
CA ALA A 112 -7.46 -16.83 -1.13
C ALA A 112 -6.93 -18.24 -0.86
N HIS A 113 -6.27 -18.46 0.27
CA HIS A 113 -5.78 -19.78 0.68
C HIS A 113 -6.88 -20.79 1.00
N ARG A 114 -8.10 -20.34 1.32
CA ARG A 114 -9.24 -21.22 1.62
C ARG A 114 -10.08 -21.58 0.38
N LYS A 115 -9.84 -20.95 -0.77
CA LYS A 115 -10.51 -21.33 -2.01
C LYS A 115 -9.68 -22.40 -2.73
N PRO A 116 -10.20 -23.63 -2.89
CA PRO A 116 -9.56 -24.67 -3.70
C PRO A 116 -9.50 -24.28 -5.18
#